data_AF-A0A8T4YDM9-F1
#
_entry.id   AF-A0A8T4YDM9-F1
#
_cell.length_a   1.000
_cell.length_b   1.000
_cell.length_c   1.000
_cell.angle_alpha   90.00
_cell.angle_beta   90.00
_cell.angle_gamma   90.00
#
_symmetry.space_group_name_H-M   'P 1'
#
loop_
_entity.id
_entity.type
_entity.pdbx_description
1 polymer ?
#
loop_
_entity_poly.entity_id
_entity_poly.type
_entity_poly.pdbx_seq_one_letter_code
_entity_poly.pdbx_strand_id
1 'polypeptide(L)'
;MNSATDEHEFYCCGSKVLIKNGDVKVLTEPRIVYCPLLEAFYGVKKVDRDIVKNCVKMKIKGFGFCCGSRVFDSSMVVPYGSSEIISTCMRDGLLDCAVTVCEGAGTVISGNSQLVQEIGARLTGIVRTTPIGRIIEYIKSKGGVILNESTAEIDQFKGVVKAVELGFKRIAVTVTCFNSNSIEHIRRFEKEKHVQIAVFSVCNTCATEEDVEKILTGADVVCASASKIIREKVGPNALMQLGVAIPVFALTKLGKKLLLTYLMNFDESIVVFRTSKMPYVVEGRGPIVREE
;
A
#
# COMPACT_ATOMS: atom_id res chain seq x y z
N MET A 1 17.05 5.57 -30.41
CA MET A 1 16.60 6.80 -29.71
C MET A 1 15.53 6.38 -28.71
N ASN A 2 15.86 6.20 -27.44
CA ASN A 2 14.87 5.96 -26.38
C ASN A 2 15.18 6.90 -25.21
N SER A 3 14.79 8.17 -25.33
CA SER A 3 14.69 9.05 -24.17
C SER A 3 13.28 8.92 -23.58
N ALA A 4 12.93 7.73 -23.09
CA ALA A 4 11.82 7.64 -22.15
C ALA A 4 12.30 8.40 -20.90
N THR A 5 11.67 9.53 -20.59
CA THR A 5 12.00 10.32 -19.41
C THR A 5 11.81 9.46 -18.17
N ASP A 6 12.87 9.27 -17.39
CA ASP A 6 12.85 8.55 -16.12
C ASP A 6 12.12 9.39 -15.08
N GLU A 7 10.81 9.18 -14.95
CA GLU A 7 9.91 9.96 -14.09
C GLU A 7 9.09 9.06 -13.16
N HIS A 8 9.11 9.42 -11.87
CA HIS A 8 8.35 8.74 -10.83
C HIS A 8 7.75 9.77 -9.87
N GLU A 9 6.43 9.77 -9.74
CA GLU A 9 5.70 10.62 -8.79
C GLU A 9 5.01 9.76 -7.74
N PHE A 10 5.17 10.11 -6.48
CA PHE A 10 4.64 9.35 -5.36
C PHE A 10 4.47 10.23 -4.12
N TYR A 11 3.78 9.71 -3.11
CA TYR A 11 3.66 10.35 -1.82
C TYR A 11 4.75 9.87 -0.86
N CYS A 12 5.33 10.79 -0.09
CA CYS A 12 6.20 10.51 1.05
C CYS A 12 5.84 11.47 2.19
N CYS A 13 5.47 10.94 3.36
CA CYS A 13 5.00 11.73 4.49
C CYS A 13 3.84 12.70 4.17
N GLY A 14 2.98 12.30 3.21
CA GLY A 14 1.88 13.14 2.70
C GLY A 14 2.31 14.28 1.78
N SER A 15 3.61 14.41 1.48
CA SER A 15 4.12 15.29 0.43
C SER A 15 4.15 14.55 -0.91
N LYS A 16 3.80 15.24 -1.99
CA LYS A 16 4.01 14.76 -3.36
C LYS A 16 5.47 14.98 -3.74
N VAL A 17 6.13 13.93 -4.21
CA VAL A 17 7.55 13.94 -4.61
C VAL A 17 7.67 13.46 -6.05
N LEU A 18 8.56 14.11 -6.80
CA LEU A 18 8.97 13.71 -8.15
C LEU A 18 10.46 13.32 -8.14
N ILE A 19 10.76 12.14 -8.65
CA ILE A 19 12.09 11.78 -9.14
C ILE A 19 12.07 11.96 -10.65
N LYS A 20 12.99 12.76 -11.18
CA LYS A 20 13.16 12.94 -12.62
C LYS A 20 14.64 12.84 -12.98
N ASN A 21 15.02 11.82 -13.77
CA ASN A 21 16.41 11.54 -14.14
C ASN A 21 17.35 11.49 -12.92
N GLY A 22 16.93 10.83 -11.84
CA GLY A 22 17.66 10.78 -10.57
C GLY A 22 17.54 12.01 -9.65
N ASP A 23 17.02 13.14 -10.13
CA ASP A 23 16.83 14.34 -9.31
C ASP A 23 15.54 14.27 -8.47
N VAL A 24 15.69 14.42 -7.15
CA VAL A 24 14.57 14.43 -6.20
C VAL A 24 14.03 15.85 -5.98
N LYS A 25 12.75 16.06 -6.29
CA LYS A 25 12.01 17.30 -6.03
C LYS A 25 10.79 17.04 -5.15
N VAL A 26 10.73 17.72 -4.00
CA VAL A 26 9.57 17.73 -3.11
C VAL A 26 8.62 18.80 -3.62
N LEU A 27 7.43 18.42 -4.09
CA LEU A 27 6.50 19.30 -4.80
C LEU A 27 5.52 20.01 -3.86
N THR A 28 5.15 19.39 -2.75
CA THR A 28 4.22 19.96 -1.77
C THR A 28 4.80 19.90 -0.35
N GLU A 29 4.24 20.67 0.57
CA GLU A 29 4.56 20.51 1.99
C GLU A 29 4.15 19.12 2.50
N PRO A 30 4.92 18.51 3.43
CA PRO A 30 4.51 17.28 4.08
C PRO A 30 3.31 17.52 4.99
N ARG A 31 2.24 16.75 4.81
CA ARG A 31 1.10 16.76 5.73
C ARG A 31 1.48 16.27 7.13
N ILE A 32 2.49 15.40 7.24
CA ILE A 32 2.94 14.87 8.52
C ILE A 32 3.94 15.84 9.17
N VAL A 33 3.76 16.14 10.46
CA VAL A 33 4.74 16.85 11.32
C VAL A 33 5.61 15.85 12.08
N TYR A 34 5.00 14.79 12.60
CA TYR A 34 5.67 13.74 13.35
C TYR A 34 5.08 12.37 12.99
N CYS A 35 5.93 11.35 12.87
CA CYS A 35 5.51 9.97 12.65
C CYS A 35 6.34 9.03 13.54
N PRO A 36 5.69 8.19 14.36
CA PRO A 36 6.40 7.28 15.27
C PRO A 36 7.26 6.27 14.52
N LEU A 37 6.88 5.86 13.30
CA LEU A 37 7.74 5.01 12.48
C LEU A 37 8.98 5.74 11.98
N LEU A 38 8.87 7.03 11.60
CA LEU A 38 10.04 7.79 11.16
C LEU A 38 11.03 8.03 12.32
N GLU A 39 10.52 8.24 13.53
CA GLU A 39 11.37 8.32 14.71
C GLU A 39 12.07 6.99 14.99
N ALA A 40 11.32 5.88 14.98
CA ALA A 40 11.87 4.55 15.26
C ALA A 40 12.95 4.12 14.24
N PHE A 41 12.73 4.38 12.95
CA PHE A 41 13.67 3.94 11.90
C PHE A 41 14.80 4.93 11.60
N TYR A 42 14.56 6.22 11.79
CA TYR A 42 15.48 7.28 11.32
C TYR A 42 15.81 8.33 12.38
N GLY A 43 15.27 8.24 13.59
CA GLY A 43 15.46 9.24 14.65
C GLY A 43 14.84 10.60 14.33
N VAL A 44 13.92 10.66 13.37
CA VAL A 44 13.31 11.91 12.88
C VAL A 44 12.13 12.31 13.78
N LYS A 45 12.31 13.40 14.53
CA LYS A 45 11.27 13.96 15.44
C LYS A 45 10.37 15.02 14.81
N LYS A 46 10.80 15.64 13.71
CA LYS A 46 10.03 16.65 12.98
C LYS A 46 10.23 16.47 11.48
N VAL A 47 9.14 16.58 10.73
CA VAL A 47 9.14 16.37 9.27
C VAL A 47 8.90 17.70 8.56
N ASP A 48 9.83 18.03 7.68
CA ASP A 48 9.78 19.14 6.72
C ASP A 48 10.20 18.64 5.32
N ARG A 49 10.30 19.56 4.35
CA ARG A 49 10.67 19.21 2.97
C ARG A 49 12.07 18.59 2.87
N ASP A 50 13.03 19.05 3.67
CA ASP A 50 14.41 18.57 3.62
C ASP A 50 14.51 17.15 4.17
N ILE A 51 13.79 16.88 5.26
CA ILE A 51 13.63 15.53 5.80
C ILE A 51 12.99 14.60 4.76
N VAL A 52 11.90 15.02 4.10
CA VAL A 52 11.28 14.21 3.03
C VAL A 52 12.28 13.92 1.91
N LYS A 53 13.00 14.95 1.44
CA LYS A 53 14.01 14.80 0.38
C LYS A 53 15.12 13.84 0.80
N ASN A 54 15.59 13.93 2.04
CA ASN A 54 16.63 13.07 2.59
C ASN A 54 16.14 11.63 2.74
N CYS A 55 14.92 11.40 3.24
CA CYS A 55 14.32 10.06 3.30
C CYS A 55 14.27 9.40 1.91
N VAL A 56 13.87 10.15 0.88
CA VAL A 56 13.84 9.64 -0.50
C VAL A 56 15.25 9.34 -1.01
N LYS A 57 16.22 10.23 -0.80
CA LYS A 57 17.62 9.98 -1.16
C LYS A 57 18.20 8.74 -0.46
N MET A 58 17.87 8.54 0.82
CA MET A 58 18.26 7.33 1.55
C MET A 58 17.63 6.07 0.96
N LYS A 59 16.35 6.12 0.56
CA LYS A 59 15.70 4.99 -0.13
C LYS A 59 16.35 4.66 -1.47
N ILE A 60 16.69 5.68 -2.26
CA ILE A 60 17.40 5.49 -3.54
C ILE A 60 18.77 4.84 -3.27
N LYS A 61 19.58 5.42 -2.36
CA LYS A 61 20.93 4.93 -2.06
C LYS A 61 20.95 3.53 -1.44
N GLY A 62 20.03 3.25 -0.52
CA GLY A 62 20.01 2.00 0.25
C GLY A 62 19.31 0.85 -0.48
N PHE A 63 18.28 1.14 -1.28
CA PHE A 63 17.39 0.12 -1.85
C PHE A 63 17.18 0.23 -3.36
N GLY A 64 17.79 1.20 -4.03
CA GLY A 64 17.57 1.42 -5.46
C GLY A 64 16.13 1.77 -5.81
N PHE A 65 15.41 2.46 -4.91
CA PHE A 65 14.03 2.88 -5.14
C PHE A 65 13.93 3.73 -6.41
N CYS A 66 12.99 3.38 -7.31
CA CYS A 66 12.87 3.99 -8.64
C CYS A 66 14.16 3.91 -9.49
N CYS A 67 14.97 2.86 -9.35
CA CYS A 67 16.21 2.68 -10.10
C CYS A 67 16.37 1.23 -10.58
N GLY A 68 17.18 1.02 -11.62
CA GLY A 68 17.51 -0.34 -12.12
C GLY A 68 18.30 -1.22 -11.14
N SER A 69 18.79 -0.66 -10.03
CA SER A 69 19.45 -1.39 -8.93
C SER A 69 18.50 -1.68 -7.76
N ARG A 70 17.18 -1.68 -8.01
CA ARG A 70 16.16 -1.96 -6.99
C ARG A 70 16.43 -3.27 -6.27
N VAL A 71 16.43 -3.21 -4.95
CA VAL A 71 16.54 -4.38 -4.08
C VAL A 71 15.16 -4.99 -3.91
N PHE A 72 15.04 -6.29 -4.21
CA PHE A 72 13.85 -7.09 -3.96
C PHE A 72 14.11 -7.96 -2.73
N ASP A 73 13.43 -7.62 -1.63
CA ASP A 73 13.66 -8.21 -0.32
C ASP A 73 12.32 -8.44 0.36
N SER A 74 12.05 -9.69 0.72
CA SER A 74 10.79 -10.11 1.33
C SER A 74 10.80 -10.02 2.86
N SER A 75 11.85 -9.46 3.47
CA SER A 75 11.93 -9.30 4.93
C SER A 75 10.74 -8.49 5.48
N MET A 76 10.29 -8.89 6.68
CA MET A 76 9.24 -8.18 7.41
C MET A 76 9.88 -7.00 8.14
N VAL A 77 9.77 -5.81 7.57
CA VAL A 77 10.42 -4.59 8.10
C VAL A 77 9.49 -3.80 9.01
N VAL A 78 8.20 -3.73 8.66
CA VAL A 78 7.17 -2.99 9.40
C VAL A 78 5.96 -3.89 9.59
N PRO A 79 5.64 -4.31 10.83
CA PRO A 79 4.49 -5.16 11.10
C PRO A 79 3.19 -4.57 10.55
N TYR A 80 2.26 -5.46 10.20
CA TYR A 80 0.92 -5.12 9.69
C TYR A 80 0.94 -4.44 8.29
N GLY A 81 2.02 -4.61 7.53
CA GLY A 81 2.07 -4.17 6.14
C GLY A 81 1.03 -4.90 5.27
N SER A 82 0.40 -4.20 4.32
CA SER A 82 -0.62 -4.83 3.47
C SER A 82 -0.05 -5.96 2.60
N SER A 83 1.13 -5.76 2.00
CA SER A 83 1.80 -6.82 1.22
C SER A 83 2.18 -8.02 2.09
N GLU A 84 2.50 -7.77 3.36
CA GLU A 84 2.86 -8.82 4.33
C GLU A 84 1.64 -9.67 4.64
N ILE A 85 0.52 -9.04 5.03
CA ILE A 85 -0.78 -9.68 5.26
C ILE A 85 -1.22 -10.48 4.03
N ILE A 86 -1.15 -9.86 2.83
CA ILE A 86 -1.52 -10.52 1.57
C ILE A 86 -0.64 -11.74 1.33
N SER A 87 0.69 -11.61 1.43
CA SER A 87 1.63 -12.70 1.17
C SER A 87 1.39 -13.88 2.13
N THR A 88 1.14 -13.60 3.41
CA THR A 88 0.82 -14.62 4.42
C THR A 88 -0.49 -15.32 4.10
N CYS A 89 -1.54 -14.57 3.77
CA CYS A 89 -2.83 -15.14 3.39
C CYS A 89 -2.76 -15.93 2.07
N MET A 90 -1.83 -15.60 1.16
CA MET A 90 -1.57 -16.38 -0.04
C MET A 90 -0.89 -17.70 0.29
N ARG A 91 0.11 -17.72 1.18
CA ARG A 91 0.76 -18.95 1.65
C ARG A 91 -0.23 -19.90 2.34
N ASP A 92 -1.18 -19.35 3.08
CA ASP A 92 -2.25 -20.10 3.75
C ASP A 92 -3.42 -20.46 2.81
N GLY A 93 -3.31 -20.13 1.52
CA GLY A 93 -4.30 -20.49 0.50
C GLY A 93 -5.65 -19.79 0.64
N LEU A 94 -5.73 -18.63 1.33
CA LEU A 94 -6.91 -17.77 1.35
C LEU A 94 -7.00 -16.86 0.14
N LEU A 95 -5.86 -16.57 -0.49
CA LEU A 95 -5.72 -15.75 -1.69
C LEU A 95 -4.85 -16.50 -2.70
N ASP A 96 -5.20 -16.39 -3.98
CA ASP A 96 -4.49 -17.05 -5.08
C ASP A 96 -3.51 -16.10 -5.77
N CYS A 97 -3.82 -14.81 -5.80
CA CYS A 97 -2.95 -13.79 -6.36
C CYS A 97 -3.17 -12.43 -5.71
N ALA A 98 -2.27 -11.50 -6.02
CA ALA A 98 -2.42 -10.10 -5.70
C ALA A 98 -2.23 -9.21 -6.94
N VAL A 99 -3.00 -8.12 -6.97
CA VAL A 99 -2.86 -6.98 -7.86
C VAL A 99 -2.31 -5.83 -7.03
N THR A 100 -1.04 -5.50 -7.26
CA THR A 100 -0.30 -4.50 -6.49
C THR A 100 0.46 -3.56 -7.42
N VAL A 101 1.13 -2.56 -6.87
CA VAL A 101 1.96 -1.63 -7.65
C VAL A 101 3.44 -1.93 -7.42
N CYS A 102 4.27 -1.73 -8.43
CA CYS A 102 5.72 -1.67 -8.29
C CYS A 102 6.22 -0.43 -9.05
N GLU A 103 7.03 0.41 -8.41
CA GLU A 103 7.72 1.48 -9.11
C GLU A 103 8.63 0.89 -10.19
N GLY A 104 8.69 1.51 -11.36
CA GLY A 104 9.36 0.95 -12.54
C GLY A 104 8.56 -0.05 -13.36
N ALA A 105 7.39 -0.51 -12.90
CA ALA A 105 6.57 -1.50 -13.62
C ALA A 105 5.06 -1.21 -13.61
N GLY A 106 4.54 -0.36 -12.73
CA GLY A 106 3.12 -0.02 -12.69
C GLY A 106 2.30 -1.08 -11.96
N THR A 107 1.13 -1.43 -12.49
CA THR A 107 0.29 -2.52 -11.95
C THR A 107 0.93 -3.89 -12.25
N VAL A 108 1.11 -4.69 -11.20
CA VAL A 108 1.65 -6.04 -11.23
C VAL A 108 0.63 -7.02 -10.68
N ILE A 109 0.40 -8.11 -11.41
CA ILE A 109 -0.41 -9.26 -11.01
C ILE A 109 0.53 -10.42 -10.72
N SER A 110 0.46 -11.00 -9.52
CA SER A 110 1.35 -12.10 -9.13
C SER A 110 0.62 -13.15 -8.30
N GLY A 111 0.75 -14.41 -8.71
CA GLY A 111 0.42 -15.58 -7.88
C GLY A 111 1.57 -15.99 -6.94
N ASN A 112 2.74 -15.36 -7.07
CA ASN A 112 3.90 -15.62 -6.22
C ASN A 112 3.87 -14.70 -4.99
N SER A 113 3.59 -15.26 -3.81
CA SER A 113 3.45 -14.52 -2.55
C SER A 113 4.75 -13.83 -2.12
N GLN A 114 5.91 -14.41 -2.42
CA GLN A 114 7.21 -13.80 -2.14
C GLN A 114 7.40 -12.54 -2.98
N LEU A 115 7.10 -12.60 -4.28
CA LEU A 115 7.20 -11.43 -5.17
C LEU A 115 6.29 -10.29 -4.71
N VAL A 116 5.06 -10.61 -4.27
CA VAL A 116 4.10 -9.62 -3.73
C VAL A 116 4.70 -8.86 -2.55
N GLN A 117 5.38 -9.58 -1.64
CA GLN A 117 6.05 -8.94 -0.51
C GLN A 117 7.30 -8.15 -0.97
N GLU A 118 8.13 -8.69 -1.84
CA GLU A 118 9.35 -8.03 -2.34
C GLU A 118 9.07 -6.69 -3.03
N ILE A 119 7.94 -6.58 -3.74
CA ILE A 119 7.57 -5.32 -4.38
C ILE A 119 6.87 -4.35 -3.41
N GLY A 120 6.12 -4.85 -2.44
CA GLY A 120 5.31 -4.04 -1.52
C GLY A 120 6.02 -3.57 -0.24
N ALA A 121 6.99 -4.33 0.29
CA ALA A 121 7.52 -4.16 1.65
C ALA A 121 8.05 -2.76 1.97
N ARG A 122 8.63 -2.07 0.99
CA ARG A 122 9.23 -0.73 1.14
C ARG A 122 8.57 0.33 0.25
N LEU A 123 7.46 -0.04 -0.38
CA LEU A 123 6.73 0.80 -1.32
C LEU A 123 6.05 1.95 -0.59
N THR A 124 5.77 3.01 -1.34
CA THR A 124 4.94 4.14 -0.90
C THR A 124 3.90 4.43 -1.97
N GLY A 125 2.93 5.31 -1.72
CA GLY A 125 1.84 5.57 -2.66
C GLY A 125 2.34 6.14 -4.00
N ILE A 126 2.58 5.28 -4.99
CA ILE A 126 3.00 5.66 -6.33
C ILE A 126 1.81 6.23 -7.09
N VAL A 127 1.95 7.45 -7.58
CA VAL A 127 0.95 8.17 -8.37
C VAL A 127 1.15 7.87 -9.85
N ARG A 128 2.40 7.92 -10.31
CA ARG A 128 2.81 7.52 -11.67
C ARG A 128 4.26 7.10 -11.68
N THR A 129 4.61 6.28 -12.64
CA THR A 129 5.96 5.75 -12.82
C THR A 129 6.22 5.52 -14.31
N THR A 130 7.48 5.42 -14.68
CA THR A 130 7.90 5.01 -16.03
C THR A 130 8.58 3.63 -15.99
N PRO A 131 8.64 2.91 -17.12
CA PRO A 131 9.24 1.58 -17.18
C PRO A 131 10.73 1.57 -16.84
N ILE A 132 11.15 0.63 -15.99
CA ILE A 132 12.55 0.33 -15.71
C ILE A 132 12.81 -1.13 -16.09
N GLY A 133 13.57 -1.35 -17.17
CA GLY A 133 13.78 -2.67 -17.78
C GLY A 133 14.21 -3.75 -16.78
N ARG A 134 15.19 -3.46 -15.91
CA ARG A 134 15.67 -4.43 -14.90
C ARG A 134 14.60 -4.84 -13.88
N ILE A 135 13.70 -3.91 -13.51
CA ILE A 135 12.60 -4.20 -12.58
C ILE A 135 11.58 -5.09 -13.29
N ILE A 136 11.24 -4.77 -14.54
CA ILE A 136 10.32 -5.55 -15.38
C ILE A 136 10.84 -6.97 -15.58
N GLU A 137 12.11 -7.12 -15.95
CA GLU A 137 12.78 -8.40 -16.13
C GLU A 137 12.74 -9.25 -14.85
N TYR A 138 13.05 -8.63 -13.69
CA TYR A 138 12.98 -9.32 -12.41
C TYR A 138 11.56 -9.84 -12.11
N ILE A 139 10.54 -9.00 -12.23
CA ILE A 139 9.15 -9.36 -11.97
C ILE A 139 8.73 -10.55 -12.86
N LYS A 140 9.06 -10.50 -14.15
CA LYS A 140 8.76 -11.58 -15.11
C LYS A 140 9.50 -12.87 -14.76
N SER A 141 10.77 -12.78 -14.36
CA SER A 141 11.56 -13.95 -13.93
C SER A 141 10.97 -14.66 -12.71
N LYS A 142 10.17 -13.95 -11.90
CA LYS A 142 9.45 -14.48 -10.73
C LYS A 142 8.00 -14.89 -11.03
N GLY A 143 7.60 -14.87 -12.29
CA GLY A 143 6.25 -15.22 -12.74
C GLY A 143 5.21 -14.12 -12.57
N GLY A 144 5.63 -12.89 -12.28
CA GLY A 144 4.74 -11.74 -12.22
C GLY A 144 4.34 -11.26 -13.62
N VAL A 145 3.09 -10.82 -13.76
CA VAL A 145 2.53 -10.23 -14.98
C VAL A 145 2.39 -8.73 -14.78
N ILE A 146 2.87 -7.95 -15.73
CA ILE A 146 2.79 -6.49 -15.70
C ILE A 146 1.65 -6.06 -16.62
N LEU A 147 0.79 -5.16 -16.14
CA LEU A 147 -0.38 -4.72 -16.90
C LEU A 147 0.01 -4.07 -18.23
N ASN A 148 1.03 -3.21 -18.21
CA ASN A 148 1.54 -2.54 -19.40
C ASN A 148 3.05 -2.28 -19.27
N GLU A 149 3.88 -3.12 -19.89
CA GLU A 149 5.34 -3.04 -19.83
C GLU A 149 5.91 -1.78 -20.49
N SER A 150 5.20 -1.20 -21.48
CA SER A 150 5.70 -0.05 -22.25
C SER A 150 5.43 1.29 -21.60
N THR A 151 4.43 1.38 -20.71
CA THR A 151 4.05 2.62 -20.03
C THR A 151 4.19 2.56 -18.52
N ALA A 152 4.26 1.35 -17.93
CA ALA A 152 4.18 1.13 -16.49
C ALA A 152 2.88 1.73 -15.89
N GLU A 153 1.77 1.57 -16.61
CA GLU A 153 0.44 2.05 -16.21
C GLU A 153 0.03 1.51 -14.84
N ILE A 154 -0.52 2.39 -14.00
CA ILE A 154 -1.13 2.03 -12.72
C ILE A 154 -2.65 2.11 -12.88
N ASP A 155 -3.29 0.95 -12.99
CA ASP A 155 -4.73 0.78 -13.00
C ASP A 155 -5.08 -0.50 -12.23
N GLN A 156 -5.74 -0.34 -11.08
CA GLN A 156 -6.09 -1.47 -10.22
C GLN A 156 -7.30 -2.26 -10.74
N PHE A 157 -8.24 -1.58 -11.39
CA PHE A 157 -9.42 -2.24 -11.96
C PHE A 157 -9.01 -3.12 -13.15
N LYS A 158 -8.25 -2.59 -14.11
CA LYS A 158 -7.71 -3.38 -15.22
C LYS A 158 -6.80 -4.50 -14.73
N GLY A 159 -6.03 -4.27 -13.65
CA GLY A 159 -5.24 -5.32 -13.01
C GLY A 159 -6.10 -6.48 -12.48
N VAL A 160 -7.22 -6.17 -11.83
CA VAL A 160 -8.19 -7.18 -11.36
C VAL A 160 -8.83 -7.92 -12.53
N VAL A 161 -9.25 -7.20 -13.58
CA VAL A 161 -9.77 -7.83 -14.81
C VAL A 161 -8.74 -8.82 -15.36
N LYS A 162 -7.48 -8.40 -15.46
CA LYS A 162 -6.40 -9.25 -15.94
C LYS A 162 -6.15 -10.47 -15.06
N ALA A 163 -6.21 -10.31 -13.74
CA ALA A 163 -6.08 -11.43 -12.81
C ALA A 163 -7.18 -12.48 -13.02
N VAL A 164 -8.42 -12.06 -13.25
CA VAL A 164 -9.52 -13.00 -13.54
C VAL A 164 -9.33 -13.68 -14.90
N GLU A 165 -8.87 -12.98 -15.93
CA GLU A 165 -8.52 -13.59 -17.23
C GLU A 165 -7.43 -14.66 -17.12
N LEU A 166 -6.47 -14.46 -16.21
CA LEU A 166 -5.42 -15.43 -15.89
C LEU A 166 -5.93 -16.63 -15.07
N GLY A 167 -7.21 -16.64 -14.70
CA GLY A 167 -7.88 -17.76 -14.01
C GLY A 167 -7.93 -17.65 -12.50
N PHE A 168 -7.40 -16.57 -11.89
CA PHE A 168 -7.44 -16.39 -10.44
C PHE A 168 -8.86 -16.14 -9.93
N LYS A 169 -9.17 -16.66 -8.73
CA LYS A 169 -10.51 -16.59 -8.13
C LYS A 169 -10.55 -15.87 -6.78
N ARG A 170 -9.46 -15.92 -6.01
CA ARG A 170 -9.32 -15.22 -4.72
C ARG A 170 -8.21 -14.18 -4.85
N ILE A 171 -8.57 -12.94 -5.12
CA ILE A 171 -7.64 -11.90 -5.56
C ILE A 171 -7.52 -10.85 -4.47
N ALA A 172 -6.32 -10.52 -4.01
CA ALA A 172 -6.13 -9.27 -3.27
C ALA A 172 -5.81 -8.12 -4.22
N VAL A 173 -6.30 -6.92 -3.91
CA VAL A 173 -5.97 -5.70 -4.65
C VAL A 173 -5.68 -4.56 -3.69
N THR A 174 -4.56 -3.86 -3.89
CA THR A 174 -4.22 -2.66 -3.10
C THR A 174 -4.67 -1.40 -3.84
N VAL A 175 -5.50 -0.59 -3.20
CA VAL A 175 -6.05 0.65 -3.76
C VAL A 175 -5.62 1.83 -2.88
N THR A 176 -4.95 2.82 -3.48
CA THR A 176 -4.57 4.05 -2.77
C THR A 176 -5.78 4.98 -2.62
N CYS A 177 -5.77 5.91 -1.65
CA CYS A 177 -6.86 6.88 -1.51
C CYS A 177 -7.12 7.65 -2.81
N PHE A 178 -6.08 8.15 -3.46
CA PHE A 178 -6.18 8.86 -4.74
C PHE A 178 -6.58 7.97 -5.94
N ASN A 179 -6.88 6.70 -5.72
CA ASN A 179 -7.47 5.78 -6.69
C ASN A 179 -8.73 5.08 -6.11
N SER A 180 -9.34 5.67 -5.08
CA SER A 180 -10.50 5.13 -4.36
C SER A 180 -11.71 4.86 -5.28
N ASN A 181 -11.85 5.63 -6.36
CA ASN A 181 -12.87 5.41 -7.39
C ASN A 181 -12.85 4.01 -8.01
N SER A 182 -11.69 3.35 -8.05
CA SER A 182 -11.59 1.97 -8.55
C SER A 182 -12.33 0.94 -7.69
N ILE A 183 -12.57 1.22 -6.40
CA ILE A 183 -13.23 0.29 -5.46
C ILE A 183 -14.63 -0.08 -5.96
N GLU A 184 -15.40 0.90 -6.40
CA GLU A 184 -16.77 0.69 -6.88
C GLU A 184 -16.80 -0.18 -8.15
N HIS A 185 -15.84 0.05 -9.07
CA HIS A 185 -15.71 -0.73 -10.30
C HIS A 185 -15.32 -2.18 -9.99
N ILE A 186 -14.36 -2.36 -9.08
CA ILE A 186 -13.91 -3.68 -8.60
C ILE A 186 -15.06 -4.46 -7.99
N ARG A 187 -15.89 -3.82 -7.14
CA ARG A 187 -17.04 -4.49 -6.49
C ARG A 187 -18.16 -4.87 -7.45
N ARG A 188 -18.42 -4.05 -8.48
CA ARG A 188 -19.36 -4.41 -9.54
C ARG A 188 -18.88 -5.63 -10.32
N PHE A 189 -17.60 -5.64 -10.69
CA PHE A 189 -17.00 -6.73 -11.46
C PHE A 189 -16.84 -8.02 -10.65
N GLU A 190 -16.54 -7.94 -9.36
CA GLU A 190 -16.51 -9.08 -8.44
C GLU A 190 -17.81 -9.89 -8.49
N LYS A 191 -18.95 -9.18 -8.42
CA LYS A 191 -20.30 -9.78 -8.49
C LYS A 191 -20.56 -10.40 -9.86
N GLU A 192 -20.19 -9.71 -10.94
CA GLU A 192 -20.39 -10.18 -12.32
C GLU A 192 -19.60 -11.47 -12.61
N LYS A 193 -18.35 -11.55 -12.14
CA LYS A 193 -17.47 -12.69 -12.42
C LYS A 193 -17.53 -13.81 -11.38
N HIS A 194 -18.30 -13.64 -10.32
CA HIS A 194 -18.42 -14.58 -9.20
C HIS A 194 -17.06 -15.01 -8.66
N VAL A 195 -16.18 -14.02 -8.43
CA VAL A 195 -14.86 -14.19 -7.80
C VAL A 195 -14.86 -13.54 -6.43
N GLN A 196 -13.87 -13.84 -5.60
CA GLN A 196 -13.67 -13.18 -4.32
C GLN A 196 -12.50 -12.19 -4.46
N ILE A 197 -12.75 -10.91 -4.21
CA ILE A 197 -11.73 -9.87 -4.27
C ILE A 197 -11.59 -9.22 -2.89
N ALA A 198 -10.40 -9.29 -2.31
CA ALA A 198 -10.05 -8.60 -1.08
C ALA A 198 -9.48 -7.21 -1.41
N VAL A 199 -10.21 -6.14 -1.07
CA VAL A 199 -9.78 -4.76 -1.33
C VAL A 199 -9.05 -4.21 -0.11
N PHE A 200 -7.76 -3.91 -0.28
CA PHE A 200 -6.91 -3.26 0.70
C PHE A 200 -6.78 -1.77 0.37
N SER A 201 -7.38 -0.90 1.17
CA SER A 201 -7.17 0.54 1.07
C SER A 201 -5.87 0.94 1.77
N VAL A 202 -4.95 1.55 1.03
CA VAL A 202 -3.58 1.85 1.45
C VAL A 202 -3.20 3.31 1.19
N CYS A 203 -2.09 3.76 1.78
CA CYS A 203 -1.53 5.11 1.57
C CYS A 203 -2.53 6.25 1.83
N ASN A 204 -3.36 6.12 2.86
CA ASN A 204 -4.52 7.00 3.09
C ASN A 204 -4.21 8.34 3.77
N THR A 205 -2.94 8.67 4.02
CA THR A 205 -2.53 9.92 4.72
C THR A 205 -3.18 11.18 4.14
N CYS A 206 -3.37 11.22 2.81
CA CYS A 206 -3.97 12.35 2.09
C CYS A 206 -5.42 12.10 1.68
N ALA A 207 -6.10 11.12 2.28
CA ALA A 207 -7.49 10.80 1.95
C ALA A 207 -8.41 11.99 2.25
N THR A 208 -9.39 12.18 1.37
CA THR A 208 -10.44 13.19 1.42
C THR A 208 -11.76 12.58 1.91
N GLU A 209 -12.78 13.43 2.08
CA GLU A 209 -14.15 12.99 2.38
C GLU A 209 -14.72 12.05 1.31
N GLU A 210 -14.51 12.37 0.03
CA GLU A 210 -14.93 11.53 -1.09
C GLU A 210 -14.26 10.16 -1.03
N ASP A 211 -12.96 10.12 -0.70
CA ASP A 211 -12.22 8.86 -0.56
C ASP A 211 -12.79 8.00 0.58
N VAL A 212 -13.19 8.61 1.69
CA VAL A 212 -13.81 7.91 2.83
C VAL A 212 -15.09 7.23 2.41
N GLU A 213 -15.96 7.93 1.67
CA GLU A 213 -17.20 7.36 1.16
C GLU A 213 -16.92 6.14 0.28
N LYS A 214 -16.00 6.27 -0.68
CA LYS A 214 -15.61 5.16 -1.56
C LYS A 214 -15.00 4.00 -0.78
N ILE A 215 -14.14 4.26 0.21
CA ILE A 215 -13.54 3.22 1.07
C ILE A 215 -14.63 2.48 1.85
N LEU A 216 -15.56 3.19 2.48
CA LEU A 216 -16.64 2.57 3.27
C LEU A 216 -17.58 1.71 2.43
N THR A 217 -17.75 2.04 1.14
CA THR A 217 -18.63 1.26 0.25
C THR A 217 -18.08 -0.12 -0.09
N GLY A 218 -16.77 -0.36 0.05
CA GLY A 218 -16.19 -1.57 -0.51
C GLY A 218 -14.79 -1.98 -0.08
N ALA A 219 -14.08 -1.32 0.83
CA ALA A 219 -12.80 -1.82 1.31
C ALA A 219 -12.99 -2.94 2.36
N ASP A 220 -12.14 -3.97 2.34
CA ASP A 220 -12.13 -5.03 3.36
C ASP A 220 -11.15 -4.71 4.48
N VAL A 221 -9.97 -4.23 4.11
CA VAL A 221 -8.88 -3.87 5.00
C VAL A 221 -8.45 -2.44 4.70
N VAL A 222 -8.30 -1.60 5.72
CA VAL A 222 -7.95 -0.18 5.56
C VAL A 222 -6.77 0.14 6.45
N CYS A 223 -5.65 0.57 5.85
CA CYS A 223 -4.52 1.12 6.59
C CYS A 223 -4.77 2.62 6.83
N ALA A 224 -4.96 3.03 8.08
CA ALA A 224 -5.31 4.43 8.38
C ALA A 224 -4.17 5.43 8.11
N SER A 225 -2.91 4.95 8.07
CA SER A 225 -1.73 5.79 7.92
C SER A 225 -1.76 6.96 8.93
N ALA A 226 -1.41 8.19 8.52
CA ALA A 226 -1.52 9.39 9.35
C ALA A 226 -2.84 10.15 9.16
N SER A 227 -3.86 9.52 8.57
CA SER A 227 -5.11 10.21 8.22
C SER A 227 -6.06 10.31 9.40
N LYS A 228 -6.34 11.54 9.83
CA LYS A 228 -7.32 11.83 10.89
C LYS A 228 -8.72 11.42 10.47
N ILE A 229 -9.14 11.83 9.26
CA ILE A 229 -10.48 11.55 8.74
C ILE A 229 -10.76 10.05 8.61
N ILE A 230 -9.78 9.23 8.20
CA ILE A 230 -9.95 7.77 8.16
C ILE A 230 -10.13 7.20 9.56
N ARG A 231 -9.37 7.67 10.55
CA ARG A 231 -9.54 7.21 11.95
C ARG A 231 -10.92 7.57 12.50
N GLU A 232 -11.41 8.77 12.20
CA GLU A 232 -12.67 9.29 12.74
C GLU A 232 -13.91 8.76 12.02
N LYS A 233 -13.84 8.54 10.70
CA LYS A 233 -15.00 8.15 9.89
C LYS A 233 -15.00 6.68 9.46
N VAL A 234 -13.82 6.10 9.19
CA VAL A 234 -13.71 4.68 8.82
C VAL A 234 -13.53 3.80 10.06
N GLY A 235 -12.70 4.21 11.00
CA GLY A 235 -12.40 3.47 12.23
C GLY A 235 -13.63 2.98 13.01
N PRO A 236 -14.70 3.77 13.21
CA PRO A 236 -15.91 3.32 13.91
C PRO A 236 -16.66 2.16 13.26
N ASN A 237 -16.44 1.92 11.97
CA ASN A 237 -17.07 0.84 11.21
C ASN A 237 -16.25 -0.47 11.25
N ALA A 238 -15.09 -0.47 11.91
CA ALA A 238 -14.18 -1.61 11.94
C ALA A 238 -14.68 -2.74 12.85
N LEU A 239 -14.64 -3.97 12.35
CA LEU A 239 -14.89 -5.21 13.10
C LEU A 239 -13.68 -5.66 13.94
N MET A 240 -12.49 -5.15 13.59
CA MET A 240 -11.20 -5.44 14.23
C MET A 240 -10.18 -4.36 13.84
N GLN A 241 -9.23 -4.09 14.73
CA GLN A 241 -8.11 -3.18 14.53
C GLN A 241 -6.81 -3.88 14.91
N LEU A 242 -5.77 -3.70 14.10
CA LEU A 242 -4.38 -4.00 14.45
C LEU A 242 -3.62 -2.70 14.68
N GLY A 243 -2.71 -2.71 15.66
CA GLY A 243 -1.89 -1.56 15.99
C GLY A 243 -2.66 -0.40 16.62
N VAL A 244 -1.92 0.52 17.24
CA VAL A 244 -2.48 1.73 17.88
C VAL A 244 -1.95 2.99 17.21
N ALA A 245 -0.64 3.06 17.00
CA ALA A 245 0.01 4.23 16.41
C ALA A 245 -0.44 4.46 14.97
N ILE A 246 -0.40 3.41 14.15
CA ILE A 246 -0.85 3.40 12.75
C ILE A 246 -1.80 2.21 12.60
N PRO A 247 -3.11 2.42 12.81
CA PRO A 247 -4.05 1.32 12.87
C PRO A 247 -4.36 0.76 11.48
N VAL A 248 -4.58 -0.55 11.43
CA VAL A 248 -5.14 -1.29 10.29
C VAL A 248 -6.51 -1.82 10.69
N PHE A 249 -7.54 -1.42 9.95
CA PHE A 249 -8.93 -1.77 10.23
C PHE A 249 -9.39 -2.90 9.31
N ALA A 250 -10.10 -3.89 9.85
CA ALA A 250 -10.93 -4.79 9.07
C ALA A 250 -12.37 -4.28 9.08
N LEU A 251 -12.94 -3.96 7.92
CA LEU A 251 -14.32 -3.49 7.80
C LEU A 251 -15.31 -4.62 7.51
N THR A 252 -14.85 -5.72 6.91
CA THR A 252 -15.70 -6.84 6.52
C THR A 252 -15.28 -8.14 7.21
N LYS A 253 -16.15 -9.15 7.14
CA LYS A 253 -15.81 -10.51 7.63
C LYS A 253 -14.60 -11.09 6.89
N LEU A 254 -14.47 -10.81 5.58
CA LEU A 254 -13.30 -11.20 4.79
C LEU A 254 -12.04 -10.50 5.31
N GLY A 255 -12.08 -9.17 5.48
CA GLY A 255 -10.96 -8.42 6.05
C GLY A 255 -10.55 -8.96 7.42
N LYS A 256 -11.51 -9.22 8.31
CA LYS A 256 -11.25 -9.79 9.63
C LYS A 256 -10.59 -11.17 9.55
N LYS A 257 -11.04 -12.03 8.63
CA LYS A 257 -10.44 -13.35 8.40
C LYS A 257 -9.00 -13.23 7.94
N LEU A 258 -8.69 -12.30 7.02
CA LEU A 258 -7.34 -12.06 6.52
C LEU A 258 -6.41 -11.58 7.65
N LEU A 259 -6.86 -10.61 8.45
CA LEU A 259 -6.06 -10.12 9.59
C LEU A 259 -5.80 -11.21 10.63
N LEU A 260 -6.81 -12.02 10.98
CA LEU A 260 -6.62 -13.14 11.92
C LEU A 260 -5.68 -14.20 11.37
N THR A 261 -5.75 -14.50 10.07
CA THR A 261 -4.84 -15.47 9.42
C THR A 261 -3.41 -14.99 9.44
N TYR A 262 -3.21 -13.69 9.19
CA TYR A 262 -1.92 -13.07 9.37
C TYR A 262 -1.42 -13.20 10.83
N LEU A 263 -2.26 -12.92 11.82
CA LEU A 263 -1.87 -13.03 13.24
C LEU A 263 -1.55 -14.46 13.68
N MET A 264 -2.13 -15.50 13.06
CA MET A 264 -1.76 -16.89 13.36
C MET A 264 -0.31 -17.21 12.98
N ASN A 265 0.27 -16.44 12.05
CA ASN A 265 1.65 -16.59 11.57
C ASN A 265 2.56 -15.44 12.05
N PHE A 266 2.09 -14.61 12.99
CA PHE A 266 2.85 -13.47 13.48
C PHE A 266 3.71 -13.88 14.67
N ASP A 267 5.01 -13.59 14.60
CA ASP A 267 6.00 -14.12 15.55
C ASP A 267 6.01 -13.39 16.91
N GLU A 268 5.44 -12.19 16.99
CA GLU A 268 5.39 -11.43 18.25
C GLU A 268 4.12 -11.74 19.06
N SER A 269 4.23 -11.59 20.38
CA SER A 269 3.11 -11.75 21.31
C SER A 269 2.00 -10.72 21.06
N ILE A 270 0.75 -11.18 21.01
CA ILE A 270 -0.43 -10.34 20.77
C ILE A 270 -1.33 -10.33 22.01
N VAL A 271 -1.87 -9.16 22.36
CA VAL A 271 -2.93 -9.00 23.36
C VAL A 271 -4.22 -8.61 22.66
N VAL A 272 -5.31 -9.32 22.97
CA VAL A 272 -6.65 -9.05 22.43
C VAL A 272 -7.63 -8.79 23.57
N PHE A 273 -8.33 -7.66 23.51
CA PHE A 273 -9.37 -7.30 24.48
C PHE A 273 -10.60 -6.76 23.76
N ARG A 274 -11.77 -6.87 24.39
CA ARG A 274 -13.02 -6.29 23.88
C ARG A 274 -13.02 -4.77 24.09
N THR A 275 -13.57 -4.03 23.14
CA THR A 275 -13.85 -2.59 23.28
C THR A 275 -15.29 -2.32 22.87
N SER A 276 -15.93 -1.34 23.50
CA SER A 276 -17.28 -0.88 23.14
C SER A 276 -17.29 0.15 22.01
N LYS A 277 -16.11 0.73 21.69
CA LYS A 277 -15.94 1.74 20.63
C LYS A 277 -14.67 1.47 19.83
N MET A 278 -14.75 1.74 18.52
CA MET A 278 -13.64 1.70 17.59
C MET A 278 -13.43 3.09 16.97
N PRO A 279 -12.20 3.48 16.59
CA PRO A 279 -10.96 2.77 16.86
C PRO A 279 -10.53 2.86 18.34
N TYR A 280 -9.73 1.90 18.81
CA TYR A 280 -9.03 2.04 20.09
C TYR A 280 -7.85 2.99 19.92
N VAL A 281 -7.88 4.11 20.62
CA VAL A 281 -6.86 5.18 20.52
C VAL A 281 -6.14 5.29 21.86
N VAL A 282 -4.82 5.36 21.80
CA VAL A 282 -3.98 5.75 22.95
C VAL A 282 -3.43 7.12 22.66
N GLU A 283 -3.74 8.06 23.55
CA GLU A 283 -3.30 9.45 23.44
C GLU A 283 -1.77 9.54 23.32
N GLY A 284 -1.29 10.44 22.45
CA GLY A 284 0.14 10.66 22.23
C GLY A 284 0.89 9.58 21.43
N ARG A 285 0.26 8.46 21.04
CA ARG A 285 0.93 7.39 20.27
C ARG A 285 0.81 7.52 18.75
N GLY A 286 -0.12 8.34 18.27
CA GLY A 286 -0.35 8.53 16.84
C GLY A 286 0.64 9.49 16.17
N PRO A 287 0.69 9.52 14.83
CA PRO A 287 1.37 10.58 14.10
C PRO A 287 0.66 11.93 14.32
N ILE A 288 1.43 13.02 14.22
CA ILE A 288 0.91 14.40 14.25
C ILE A 288 0.86 14.90 12.81
N VAL A 289 -0.30 15.40 12.42
CA VAL A 289 -0.59 15.97 11.09
C VAL A 289 -0.59 17.49 11.20
N ARG A 290 -0.18 18.19 10.14
CA ARG A 290 -0.32 19.65 10.05
C ARG A 290 -1.80 19.99 10.02
N GLU A 291 -2.18 21.01 10.80
CA GLU A 291 -3.50 21.63 10.70
C GLU A 291 -3.60 22.34 9.34
N GLU A 292 -4.75 22.21 8.68
CA GLU A 292 -5.07 22.89 7.42
C GLU A 292 -5.52 24.33 7.67
#